data_AF-A0A9W7ES33-F1
#
_entry.id   AF-A0A9W7ES33-F1
#
_cell.length_a   1.000
_cell.length_b   1.000
_cell.length_c   1.000
_cell.angle_alpha   90.00
_cell.angle_beta   90.00
_cell.angle_gamma   90.00
#
_symmetry.space_group_name_H-M   'P 1'
#
loop_
_entity.id
_entity.type
_entity.pdbx_description
1 polymer ?
#
loop_
_entity_poly.entity_id
_entity_poly.type
_entity_poly.pdbx_seq_one_letter_code
_entity_poly.pdbx_strand_id
1 'polypeptide(L)'
;MISPTGPTAAAILTGSAAMTAFKGIHPLIIEGMGAYDPRDPSRVASRLASALKTRLDARIDGTKPVLLITQGDPLAERGISAITRALATELNVQRGLVVLDPEVADYHTRDADRENTILELKYSELLEYVDEERIEAAVDEALGRKNNDRLGRGEKELASYYKDFAMLQEVTKAASKTLTGEITIAHTQLKEEISEFSVTSFYKVGLDLELYKEEDFV
;
A
#
# COMPACT_ATOMS: atom_id res chain seq x y z
N MET A 1 27.29 36.91 -6.39
CA MET A 1 27.17 35.75 -5.46
C MET A 1 25.90 35.01 -5.86
N ILE A 2 26.06 33.84 -6.45
CA ILE A 2 24.97 33.00 -6.93
C ILE A 2 24.41 32.26 -5.71
N SER A 3 23.12 32.45 -5.43
CA SER A 3 22.40 31.72 -4.39
C SER A 3 22.42 30.23 -4.72
N PRO A 4 22.70 29.32 -3.77
CA PRO A 4 22.57 27.90 -4.05
C PRO A 4 21.07 27.60 -4.15
N THR A 5 20.64 27.23 -5.35
CA THR A 5 19.38 26.56 -5.60
C THR A 5 19.25 25.39 -4.62
N GLY A 6 18.15 25.34 -3.87
CA GLY A 6 17.80 24.17 -3.07
C GLY A 6 17.77 22.90 -3.94
N PRO A 7 17.76 21.71 -3.34
CA PRO A 7 17.76 20.46 -4.10
C PRO A 7 16.55 20.46 -5.04
N THR A 8 16.81 20.44 -6.33
CA THR A 8 15.78 20.23 -7.35
C THR A 8 15.13 18.89 -7.04
N ALA A 9 13.84 18.88 -6.73
CA ALA A 9 13.10 17.63 -6.55
C ALA A 9 13.34 16.76 -7.79
N ALA A 10 13.92 15.57 -7.61
CA ALA A 10 14.11 14.64 -8.71
C ALA A 10 12.73 14.36 -9.35
N ALA A 11 12.66 14.33 -10.68
CA ALA A 11 11.42 14.02 -11.37
C ALA A 11 10.97 12.60 -11.00
N ILE A 12 9.70 12.46 -10.61
CA ILE A 12 9.08 11.16 -10.32
C ILE A 12 8.99 10.39 -11.64
N LEU A 13 9.52 9.17 -11.66
CA LEU A 13 9.37 8.26 -12.81
C LEU A 13 7.90 7.86 -12.94
N THR A 14 7.40 7.80 -14.18
CA THR A 14 6.04 7.34 -14.50
C THR A 14 6.07 6.43 -15.73
N GLY A 15 4.98 5.73 -16.00
CA GLY A 15 4.84 4.92 -17.22
C GLY A 15 5.84 3.76 -17.28
N SER A 16 6.30 3.46 -18.50
CA SER A 16 7.27 2.40 -18.77
C SER A 16 8.59 2.54 -17.99
N ALA A 17 9.04 3.77 -17.71
CA ALA A 17 10.24 4.02 -16.92
C ALA A 17 10.03 3.64 -15.45
N ALA A 18 8.89 4.01 -14.86
CA ALA A 18 8.52 3.58 -13.52
C ALA A 18 8.38 2.06 -13.43
N MET A 19 7.70 1.44 -14.39
CA MET A 19 7.51 -0.01 -14.42
C MET A 19 8.85 -0.76 -14.52
N THR A 20 9.78 -0.24 -15.33
CA THR A 20 11.13 -0.82 -15.44
C THR A 20 11.89 -0.72 -14.13
N ALA A 21 11.86 0.45 -13.47
CA ALA A 21 12.50 0.63 -12.17
C ALA A 21 11.86 -0.27 -11.09
N PHE A 22 10.54 -0.39 -11.10
CA PHE A 22 9.77 -1.17 -10.14
C PHE A 22 10.11 -2.67 -10.16
N LYS A 23 10.38 -3.26 -11.34
CA LYS A 23 10.81 -4.68 -11.44
C LYS A 23 12.14 -4.96 -10.72
N GLY A 24 12.96 -3.92 -10.53
CA GLY A 24 14.27 -4.00 -9.89
C GLY A 24 14.28 -3.75 -8.38
N ILE A 25 13.14 -3.52 -7.73
CA ILE A 25 13.07 -3.23 -6.28
C ILE A 25 12.52 -4.41 -5.47
N HIS A 26 12.72 -4.36 -4.15
CA HIS A 26 11.98 -5.16 -3.17
C HIS A 26 10.81 -4.32 -2.62
N PRO A 27 9.54 -4.66 -2.92
CA PRO A 27 8.41 -3.84 -2.51
C PRO A 27 8.07 -4.06 -1.03
N LEU A 28 8.08 -2.99 -0.27
CA LEU A 28 7.57 -2.93 1.11
C LEU A 28 6.22 -2.20 1.12
N ILE A 29 5.13 -2.92 1.32
CA ILE A 29 3.77 -2.36 1.35
C ILE A 29 3.29 -2.26 2.80
N ILE A 30 2.78 -1.08 3.18
CA ILE A 30 2.26 -0.82 4.52
C ILE A 30 0.80 -0.44 4.42
N GLU A 31 -0.08 -1.17 5.10
CA GLU A 31 -1.51 -0.87 5.15
C GLU A 31 -1.95 -0.51 6.57
N GLY A 32 -2.93 0.38 6.68
CA GLY A 32 -3.39 0.83 7.98
C GLY A 32 -4.52 1.83 7.89
N MET A 33 -4.89 2.37 9.06
CA MET A 33 -5.93 3.37 9.17
C MET A 33 -5.50 4.70 8.52
N GLY A 34 -6.45 5.36 7.88
CA GLY A 34 -6.28 6.71 7.32
C GLY A 34 -6.16 7.79 8.39
N ALA A 35 -6.42 9.04 8.01
CA ALA A 35 -6.18 10.23 8.87
C ALA A 35 -6.90 10.23 10.23
N TYR A 36 -7.91 9.38 10.43
CA TYR A 36 -8.63 9.22 11.70
C TYR A 36 -7.87 8.36 12.74
N ASP A 37 -6.73 7.77 12.40
CA ASP A 37 -5.89 7.04 13.35
C ASP A 37 -5.47 7.95 14.52
N PRO A 38 -5.85 7.64 15.77
CA PRO A 38 -5.54 8.50 16.92
C PRO A 38 -4.09 8.34 17.41
N ARG A 39 -3.37 7.32 16.93
CA ARG A 39 -2.03 6.99 17.41
C ARG A 39 -0.99 7.98 16.91
N ASP A 40 0.08 8.14 17.67
CA ASP A 40 1.25 8.96 17.26
C ASP A 40 1.99 8.27 16.10
N PRO A 41 2.02 8.88 14.89
CA PRO A 41 2.64 8.27 13.72
C PRO A 41 4.10 7.87 13.93
N SER A 42 4.88 8.68 14.65
CA SER A 42 6.29 8.42 14.90
C SER A 42 6.49 7.18 15.76
N ARG A 43 5.61 6.97 16.76
CA ARG A 43 5.67 5.78 17.62
C ARG A 43 5.28 4.51 16.88
N VAL A 44 4.27 4.59 16.01
CA VAL A 44 3.86 3.44 15.19
C VAL A 44 4.95 3.10 14.18
N ALA A 45 5.51 4.11 13.50
CA ALA A 45 6.62 3.95 12.57
C ALA A 45 7.83 3.30 13.24
N SER A 46 8.21 3.72 14.45
CA SER A 46 9.38 3.15 15.11
C SER A 46 9.22 1.70 15.54
N ARG A 47 8.02 1.33 16.00
CA ARG A 47 7.70 -0.08 16.27
C ARG A 47 7.75 -0.92 15.01
N LEU A 48 7.16 -0.43 13.92
CA LEU A 48 7.22 -1.10 12.62
C LEU A 48 8.65 -1.23 12.10
N ALA A 49 9.43 -0.16 12.17
CA ALA A 49 10.82 -0.14 11.71
C ALA A 49 11.66 -1.19 12.44
N SER A 50 11.47 -1.34 13.76
CA SER A 50 12.17 -2.35 14.55
C SER A 50 11.85 -3.78 14.09
N ALA A 51 10.57 -4.09 13.86
CA ALA A 51 10.13 -5.39 13.37
C ALA A 51 10.61 -5.65 11.92
N LEU A 52 10.47 -4.63 11.06
CA LEU A 52 10.85 -4.68 9.66
C LEU A 52 12.35 -4.86 9.48
N LYS A 53 13.21 -4.12 10.20
CA LYS A 53 14.68 -4.28 10.09
C LYS A 53 15.10 -5.73 10.29
N THR A 54 14.58 -6.36 11.35
CA THR A 54 14.85 -7.78 11.65
C THR A 54 14.42 -8.69 10.49
N ARG A 55 13.24 -8.45 9.92
CA ARG A 55 12.71 -9.24 8.80
C ARG A 55 13.48 -9.03 7.49
N LEU A 56 13.82 -7.78 7.17
CA LEU A 56 14.50 -7.40 5.95
C LEU A 56 15.93 -7.97 5.96
N ASP A 57 16.65 -7.84 7.08
CA ASP A 57 18.00 -8.40 7.25
C ASP A 57 18.03 -9.94 7.12
N ALA A 58 16.95 -10.62 7.51
CA ALA A 58 16.87 -12.08 7.50
C ALA A 58 16.49 -12.68 6.13
N ARG A 59 15.81 -11.92 5.25
CA ARG A 59 15.19 -12.48 4.04
C ARG A 59 15.57 -11.79 2.74
N ILE A 60 16.07 -10.56 2.79
CA ILE A 60 16.53 -9.87 1.59
C ILE A 60 18.02 -10.18 1.47
N ASP A 61 18.42 -10.79 0.36
CA ASP A 61 19.81 -11.12 0.06
C ASP A 61 20.69 -9.88 -0.26
N GLY A 62 20.12 -8.69 -0.13
CA GLY A 62 20.73 -7.39 -0.42
C GLY A 62 20.81 -7.06 -1.91
N THR A 63 20.26 -7.88 -2.81
CA THR A 63 20.40 -7.66 -4.26
C THR A 63 19.47 -6.58 -4.81
N LYS A 64 18.31 -6.36 -4.17
CA LYS A 64 17.34 -5.34 -4.57
C LYS A 64 17.20 -4.26 -3.50
N PRO A 65 17.18 -2.97 -3.89
CA PRO A 65 16.87 -1.90 -2.94
C PRO A 65 15.41 -2.02 -2.49
N VAL A 66 15.17 -1.81 -1.20
CA VAL A 66 13.82 -1.76 -0.64
C VAL A 66 13.16 -0.43 -1.02
N LEU A 67 11.92 -0.50 -1.51
CA LEU A 67 11.10 0.67 -1.79
C LEU A 67 9.78 0.57 -1.03
N LEU A 68 9.45 1.58 -0.23
CA LEU A 68 8.17 1.63 0.49
C LEU A 68 7.07 2.08 -0.48
N ILE A 69 6.13 1.19 -0.77
CA ILE A 69 5.03 1.44 -1.70
C ILE A 69 3.81 1.94 -0.92
N THR A 70 3.32 3.13 -1.26
CA THR A 70 2.06 3.71 -0.74
C THR A 70 0.95 3.60 -1.79
N GLN A 71 -0.31 3.65 -1.34
CA GLN A 71 -1.51 3.40 -2.16
C GLN A 71 -2.40 4.65 -2.25
N GLY A 72 -1.76 5.82 -2.45
CA GLY A 72 -2.44 7.08 -2.72
C GLY A 72 -3.25 7.69 -1.58
N ASP A 73 -2.90 7.35 -0.33
CA ASP A 73 -3.46 8.05 0.83
C ASP A 73 -3.16 9.56 0.76
N PRO A 74 -4.16 10.41 1.08
CA PRO A 74 -3.95 11.84 1.11
C PRO A 74 -2.89 12.27 2.13
N LEU A 75 -2.18 13.35 1.81
CA LEU A 75 -1.25 13.98 2.73
C LEU A 75 -1.96 14.38 4.04
N ALA A 76 -1.55 13.76 5.16
CA ALA A 76 -2.14 14.02 6.47
C ALA A 76 -1.11 14.00 7.59
N GLU A 77 -1.35 14.74 8.67
CA GLU A 77 -0.50 14.76 9.88
C GLU A 77 -0.60 13.47 10.72
N ARG A 78 -1.61 12.64 10.43
CA ARG A 78 -1.91 11.39 11.14
C ARG A 78 -2.24 10.26 10.17
N GLY A 79 -2.35 9.04 10.71
CA GLY A 79 -2.67 7.85 9.93
C GLY A 79 -1.54 7.40 9.02
N ILE A 80 -1.90 6.52 8.09
CA ILE A 80 -0.94 5.81 7.23
C ILE A 80 -0.03 6.73 6.41
N SER A 81 -0.51 7.88 5.91
CA SER A 81 0.35 8.86 5.21
C SER A 81 1.47 9.41 6.13
N ALA A 82 1.14 9.79 7.36
CA ALA A 82 2.16 10.24 8.32
C ALA A 82 3.08 9.10 8.77
N ILE A 83 2.52 7.92 9.03
CA ILE A 83 3.27 6.74 9.48
C ILE A 83 4.27 6.30 8.41
N THR A 84 3.88 6.22 7.14
CA THR A 84 4.76 5.77 6.05
C THR A 84 5.88 6.76 5.76
N ARG A 85 5.66 8.07 5.92
CA ARG A 85 6.73 9.08 5.83
C ARG A 85 7.76 8.93 6.96
N ALA A 86 7.28 8.80 8.21
CA ALA A 86 8.15 8.56 9.35
C ALA A 86 8.91 7.23 9.20
N LEU A 87 8.24 6.17 8.74
CA LEU A 87 8.83 4.86 8.53
C LEU A 87 9.89 4.87 7.43
N ALA A 88 9.62 5.53 6.30
CA ALA A 88 10.60 5.70 5.21
C ALA A 88 11.87 6.40 5.73
N THR A 89 11.71 7.41 6.58
CA THR A 89 12.82 8.12 7.22
C THR A 89 13.61 7.18 8.17
N GLU A 90 12.92 6.40 9.00
CA GLU A 90 13.57 5.53 9.99
C GLU A 90 14.24 4.29 9.40
N LEU A 91 13.73 3.80 8.26
CA LEU A 91 14.35 2.75 7.45
C LEU A 91 15.40 3.29 6.47
N ASN A 92 15.48 4.62 6.28
CA ASN A 92 16.31 5.27 5.26
C ASN A 92 16.05 4.72 3.85
N VAL A 93 14.77 4.61 3.48
CA VAL A 93 14.32 4.15 2.15
C VAL A 93 13.51 5.23 1.44
N GLN A 94 13.44 5.13 0.11
CA GLN A 94 12.59 6.00 -0.70
C GLN A 94 11.17 5.43 -0.79
N ARG A 95 10.23 6.24 -1.31
CA ARG A 95 8.85 5.80 -1.54
C ARG A 95 8.53 5.61 -3.02
N GLY A 96 7.69 4.64 -3.31
CA GLY A 96 6.96 4.51 -4.56
C GLY A 96 5.47 4.70 -4.28
N LEU A 97 4.72 5.11 -5.30
CA LEU A 97 3.30 5.38 -5.18
C LEU A 97 2.51 4.59 -6.22
N VAL A 98 1.41 3.97 -5.80
CA VAL A 98 0.39 3.44 -6.71
C VAL A 98 -0.91 4.21 -6.50
N VAL A 99 -1.49 4.73 -7.58
CA VAL A 99 -2.74 5.49 -7.55
C VAL A 99 -3.82 4.82 -8.40
N LEU A 100 -5.07 5.00 -8.02
CA LEU A 100 -6.20 4.74 -8.90
C LEU A 100 -6.16 5.69 -10.09
N ASP A 101 -6.58 5.18 -11.23
CA ASP A 101 -6.80 5.97 -12.43
C ASP A 101 -7.88 7.04 -12.19
N PRO A 102 -7.76 8.25 -12.76
CA PRO A 102 -8.75 9.32 -12.56
C PRO A 102 -10.18 8.94 -12.94
N GLU A 103 -10.34 8.00 -13.87
CA GLU A 103 -11.61 7.45 -14.29
C GLU A 103 -12.32 6.63 -13.20
N VAL A 104 -11.56 6.09 -12.24
CA VAL A 104 -12.08 5.38 -11.06
C VAL A 104 -12.34 6.37 -9.92
N ALA A 105 -11.34 7.20 -9.58
CA ALA A 105 -11.43 8.19 -8.52
C ALA A 105 -10.48 9.38 -8.77
N ASP A 106 -10.99 10.44 -9.40
CA ASP A 106 -10.20 11.63 -9.78
C ASP A 106 -9.46 12.31 -8.61
N TYR A 107 -10.05 12.28 -7.42
CA TYR A 107 -9.49 12.83 -6.20
C TYR A 107 -8.29 12.03 -5.67
N HIS A 108 -8.20 10.72 -5.96
CA HIS A 108 -7.20 9.84 -5.37
C HIS A 108 -5.79 10.23 -5.82
N THR A 109 -5.58 10.34 -7.13
CA THR A 109 -4.29 10.80 -7.65
C THR A 109 -4.00 12.26 -7.27
N ARG A 110 -5.01 13.14 -7.25
CA ARG A 110 -4.82 14.57 -6.93
C ARG A 110 -4.30 14.75 -5.50
N ASP A 111 -4.87 14.02 -4.56
CA ASP A 111 -4.64 14.22 -3.13
C ASP A 111 -3.50 13.35 -2.57
N ALA A 112 -3.06 12.34 -3.34
CA ALA A 112 -2.01 11.40 -2.94
C ALA A 112 -0.71 12.08 -2.48
N ASP A 113 -0.23 11.63 -1.32
CA ASP A 113 1.03 12.07 -0.73
C ASP A 113 2.25 11.60 -1.55
N ARG A 114 2.95 12.55 -2.17
CA ARG A 114 4.13 12.33 -3.02
C ARG A 114 5.47 12.70 -2.37
N GLU A 115 5.50 13.01 -1.09
CA GLU A 115 6.74 13.37 -0.40
C GLU A 115 7.79 12.24 -0.52
N ASN A 116 9.04 12.52 -0.89
CA ASN A 116 10.08 11.48 -1.07
C ASN A 116 9.68 10.30 -2.00
N THR A 117 8.75 10.53 -2.93
CA THR A 117 8.34 9.53 -3.93
C THR A 117 9.25 9.64 -5.14
N ILE A 118 9.76 8.50 -5.63
CA ILE A 118 10.67 8.46 -6.78
C ILE A 118 10.06 7.82 -8.04
N LEU A 119 8.99 7.04 -7.87
CA LEU A 119 8.22 6.46 -8.96
C LEU A 119 6.74 6.44 -8.60
N GLU A 120 5.91 6.57 -9.63
CA GLU A 120 4.45 6.48 -9.55
C GLU A 120 3.95 5.56 -10.65
N LEU A 121 3.11 4.60 -10.27
CA LEU A 121 2.41 3.68 -11.16
C LEU A 121 0.89 3.88 -11.00
N LYS A 122 0.16 3.64 -12.08
CA LYS A 122 -1.30 3.58 -12.04
C LYS A 122 -1.78 2.16 -11.75
N TYR A 123 -2.94 2.07 -11.14
CA TYR A 123 -3.67 0.82 -10.93
C TYR A 123 -3.83 0.05 -12.26
N SER A 124 -4.25 0.72 -13.34
CA SER A 124 -4.40 0.12 -14.67
C SER A 124 -3.11 -0.49 -15.24
N GLU A 125 -1.94 0.06 -14.89
CA GLU A 125 -0.65 -0.51 -15.33
C GLU A 125 -0.31 -1.81 -14.59
N LEU A 126 -0.85 -2.02 -13.39
CA LEU A 126 -0.63 -3.23 -12.61
C LEU A 126 -1.57 -4.37 -13.01
N LEU A 127 -2.73 -4.05 -13.61
CA LEU A 127 -3.71 -5.04 -14.07
C LEU A 127 -3.14 -6.04 -15.07
N GLU A 128 -2.14 -5.62 -15.87
CA GLU A 128 -1.47 -6.50 -16.84
C GLU A 128 -0.74 -7.70 -16.18
N TYR A 129 -0.55 -7.68 -14.86
CA TYR A 129 0.26 -8.65 -14.12
C TYR A 129 -0.56 -9.48 -13.11
N VAL A 130 -1.89 -9.39 -13.17
CA VAL A 130 -2.79 -10.10 -12.26
C VAL A 130 -3.99 -10.67 -13.02
N ASP A 131 -4.67 -11.63 -12.41
CA ASP A 131 -5.98 -12.09 -12.85
C ASP A 131 -7.06 -11.20 -12.20
N GLU A 132 -7.36 -10.07 -12.86
CA GLU A 132 -8.28 -9.05 -12.34
C GLU A 132 -9.66 -9.63 -12.01
N GLU A 133 -10.25 -10.39 -12.93
CA GLU A 133 -11.58 -10.97 -12.77
C GLU A 133 -11.65 -11.88 -11.53
N ARG A 134 -10.60 -12.67 -11.28
CA ARG A 134 -10.49 -13.53 -10.10
C ARG A 134 -10.40 -12.73 -8.80
N ILE A 135 -9.62 -11.65 -8.79
CA ILE A 135 -9.47 -10.78 -7.60
C ILE A 135 -10.79 -10.03 -7.35
N GLU A 136 -11.38 -9.45 -8.39
CA GLU A 136 -12.63 -8.70 -8.30
C GLU A 136 -13.77 -9.57 -7.77
N ALA A 137 -13.95 -10.79 -8.30
CA ALA A 137 -14.97 -11.71 -7.83
C ALA A 137 -14.82 -12.05 -6.34
N ALA A 138 -13.59 -12.25 -5.87
CA ALA A 138 -13.32 -12.56 -4.46
C ALA A 138 -13.51 -11.34 -3.54
N VAL A 139 -13.14 -10.14 -4.01
CA VAL A 139 -13.42 -8.88 -3.32
C VAL A 139 -14.93 -8.63 -3.22
N ASP A 140 -15.68 -8.83 -4.31
CA ASP A 140 -17.14 -8.68 -4.32
C ASP A 140 -17.82 -9.68 -3.37
N GLU A 141 -17.37 -10.93 -3.35
CA GLU A 141 -17.87 -11.93 -2.41
C GLU A 141 -17.58 -11.54 -0.95
N ALA A 142 -16.35 -11.11 -0.66
CA ALA A 142 -15.96 -10.65 0.67
C ALA A 142 -16.76 -9.40 1.11
N LEU A 143 -16.98 -8.45 0.20
CA LEU A 143 -17.80 -7.26 0.44
C LEU A 143 -19.26 -7.63 0.71
N GLY A 144 -19.82 -8.57 -0.08
CA GLY A 144 -21.17 -9.09 0.12
C GLY A 144 -21.34 -9.75 1.49
N ARG A 145 -20.38 -10.58 1.92
CA ARG A 145 -20.37 -11.15 3.29
C ARG A 145 -20.37 -10.06 4.37
N LYS A 146 -19.45 -9.09 4.27
CA LYS A 146 -19.37 -7.97 5.22
C LYS A 146 -20.68 -7.19 5.28
N ASN A 147 -21.28 -6.86 4.14
CA ASN A 147 -22.54 -6.11 4.09
C ASN A 147 -23.71 -6.90 4.69
N ASN A 148 -23.82 -8.20 4.42
CA ASN A 148 -24.82 -9.06 5.05
C ASN A 148 -24.68 -9.06 6.58
N ASP A 149 -23.46 -9.16 7.10
CA ASP A 149 -23.21 -9.11 8.54
C ASP A 149 -23.57 -7.76 9.16
N ARG A 150 -23.25 -6.65 8.46
CA ARG A 150 -23.62 -5.29 8.91
C ARG A 150 -25.13 -5.08 8.93
N LEU A 151 -25.83 -5.50 7.88
CA LEU A 151 -27.29 -5.45 7.80
C LEU A 151 -27.94 -6.29 8.90
N GLY A 152 -27.40 -7.48 9.18
CA GLY A 152 -27.82 -8.33 10.30
C GLY A 152 -27.65 -7.66 11.68
N ARG A 153 -26.70 -6.73 11.81
CA ARG A 153 -26.47 -5.89 13.01
C ARG A 153 -27.30 -4.60 13.02
N GLY A 154 -28.12 -4.35 12.00
CA GLY A 154 -28.89 -3.11 11.84
C GLY A 154 -28.06 -1.92 11.39
N GLU A 155 -26.84 -2.15 10.91
CA GLU A 155 -25.99 -1.12 10.31
C GLU A 155 -26.28 -0.94 8.82
N LYS A 156 -25.75 0.14 8.24
CA LYS A 156 -25.75 0.33 6.78
C LYS A 156 -24.63 -0.48 6.13
N GLU A 157 -24.79 -0.75 4.85
CA GLU A 157 -23.73 -1.30 4.01
C GLU A 157 -22.47 -0.41 4.03
N LEU A 158 -21.34 -1.02 3.66
CA LEU A 158 -20.10 -0.30 3.41
C LEU A 158 -20.26 0.62 2.20
N ALA A 159 -19.53 1.74 2.21
CA ALA A 159 -19.57 2.69 1.12
C ALA A 159 -19.00 2.07 -0.17
N SER A 160 -19.46 2.54 -1.34
CA SER A 160 -19.06 1.99 -2.64
C SER A 160 -17.54 2.00 -2.86
N TYR A 161 -16.84 3.02 -2.34
CA TYR A 161 -15.38 3.14 -2.46
C TYR A 161 -14.60 1.98 -1.82
N TYR A 162 -15.23 1.17 -0.95
CA TYR A 162 -14.56 0.03 -0.33
C TYR A 162 -14.07 -0.97 -1.38
N LYS A 163 -14.84 -1.17 -2.46
CA LYS A 163 -14.43 -2.04 -3.56
C LYS A 163 -13.17 -1.49 -4.23
N ASP A 164 -13.17 -0.22 -4.61
CA ASP A 164 -12.06 0.40 -5.34
C ASP A 164 -10.76 0.35 -4.53
N PHE A 165 -10.81 0.65 -3.23
CA PHE A 165 -9.61 0.58 -2.39
C PHE A 165 -9.19 -0.85 -2.03
N ALA A 166 -10.14 -1.79 -1.89
CA ALA A 166 -9.79 -3.20 -1.72
C ALA A 166 -9.09 -3.73 -2.98
N MET A 167 -9.63 -3.42 -4.17
CA MET A 167 -9.00 -3.75 -5.45
C MET A 167 -7.62 -3.12 -5.57
N LEU A 168 -7.46 -1.82 -5.27
CA LEU A 168 -6.16 -1.16 -5.26
C LEU A 168 -5.17 -1.90 -4.34
N GLN A 169 -5.60 -2.29 -3.15
CA GLN A 169 -4.75 -2.98 -2.19
C GLN A 169 -4.29 -4.35 -2.70
N GLU A 170 -5.23 -5.19 -3.08
CA GLU A 170 -4.96 -6.56 -3.51
C GLU A 170 -4.18 -6.61 -4.84
N VAL A 171 -4.56 -5.79 -5.83
CA VAL A 171 -3.84 -5.70 -7.11
C VAL A 171 -2.42 -5.19 -6.90
N THR A 172 -2.22 -4.16 -6.06
CA THR A 172 -0.87 -3.65 -5.77
C THR A 172 0.01 -4.75 -5.18
N LYS A 173 -0.48 -5.50 -4.19
CA LYS A 173 0.29 -6.59 -3.55
C LYS A 173 0.55 -7.73 -4.53
N ALA A 174 -0.47 -8.20 -5.25
CA ALA A 174 -0.37 -9.32 -6.18
C ALA A 174 0.55 -9.00 -7.38
N ALA A 175 0.39 -7.82 -7.99
CA ALA A 175 1.26 -7.37 -9.08
C ALA A 175 2.70 -7.18 -8.58
N SER A 176 2.91 -6.61 -7.40
CA SER A 176 4.23 -6.46 -6.79
C SER A 176 4.96 -7.80 -6.64
N LYS A 177 4.26 -8.80 -6.10
CA LYS A 177 4.80 -10.16 -5.94
C LYS A 177 5.11 -10.80 -7.29
N THR A 178 4.23 -10.64 -8.28
CA THR A 178 4.41 -11.20 -9.63
C THR A 178 5.58 -10.55 -10.38
N LEU A 179 5.69 -9.22 -10.31
CA LEU A 179 6.68 -8.42 -11.03
C LEU A 179 8.09 -8.61 -10.48
N THR A 180 8.22 -8.73 -9.16
CA THR A 180 9.51 -8.71 -8.48
C THR A 180 9.92 -10.07 -7.91
N GLY A 181 8.99 -11.03 -7.82
CA GLY A 181 9.20 -12.34 -7.20
C GLY A 181 9.18 -12.31 -5.66
N GLU A 182 9.24 -11.13 -5.05
CA GLU A 182 9.37 -10.92 -3.61
C GLU A 182 8.43 -9.82 -3.15
N ILE A 183 8.09 -9.81 -1.87
CA ILE A 183 7.28 -8.74 -1.27
C ILE A 183 7.50 -8.76 0.24
N THR A 184 7.31 -7.62 0.89
CA THR A 184 7.10 -7.57 2.33
C THR A 184 5.89 -6.70 2.61
N ILE A 185 4.98 -7.22 3.41
CA ILE A 185 3.73 -6.56 3.77
C ILE A 185 3.75 -6.34 5.28
N ALA A 186 3.34 -5.17 5.74
CA ALA A 186 3.10 -4.95 7.15
C ALA A 186 1.83 -4.15 7.37
N HIS A 187 1.17 -4.41 8.49
CA HIS A 187 0.03 -3.64 8.94
C HIS A 187 0.44 -2.72 10.08
N THR A 188 -0.12 -1.52 10.15
CA THR A 188 0.15 -0.61 11.27
C THR A 188 -0.45 -1.07 12.60
N GLN A 189 -1.20 -2.17 12.60
CA GLN A 189 -1.88 -2.77 13.76
C GLN A 189 -1.76 -4.30 13.68
N LEU A 190 -1.93 -4.99 14.81
CA LEU A 190 -1.89 -6.45 14.82
C LEU A 190 -3.07 -7.02 14.01
N LYS A 191 -2.90 -8.19 13.38
CA LYS A 191 -3.91 -8.77 12.48
C LYS A 191 -5.26 -9.01 13.16
N GLU A 192 -5.22 -9.39 14.44
CA GLU A 192 -6.38 -9.60 15.31
C GLU A 192 -7.09 -8.31 15.72
N GLU A 193 -6.41 -7.16 15.61
CA GLU A 193 -6.98 -5.83 15.92
C GLU A 193 -7.57 -5.15 14.67
N ILE A 194 -7.30 -5.68 13.47
CA ILE A 194 -7.85 -5.15 12.23
C ILE A 194 -9.36 -5.34 12.23
N SER A 195 -10.08 -4.22 12.25
CA SER A 195 -11.54 -4.23 12.11
C SER A 195 -11.97 -4.98 10.87
N GLU A 196 -12.90 -5.92 11.04
CA GLU A 196 -13.53 -6.69 9.97
C GLU A 196 -14.16 -5.80 8.89
N PHE A 197 -14.58 -4.59 9.24
CA PHE A 197 -15.20 -3.64 8.31
C PHE A 197 -14.24 -2.56 7.82
N SER A 198 -12.93 -2.77 7.95
CA SER A 198 -11.91 -1.90 7.33
C SER A 198 -11.53 -2.39 5.94
N VAL A 199 -11.03 -1.48 5.08
CA VAL A 199 -10.46 -1.85 3.78
C VAL A 199 -9.26 -2.78 3.98
N THR A 200 -8.38 -2.51 4.95
CA THR A 200 -7.23 -3.37 5.26
C THR A 200 -7.63 -4.83 5.44
N SER A 201 -8.80 -5.12 6.04
CA SER A 201 -9.24 -6.51 6.27
C SER A 201 -9.45 -7.35 5.01
N PHE A 202 -9.47 -6.73 3.82
CA PHE A 202 -9.50 -7.42 2.54
C PHE A 202 -8.19 -8.14 2.21
N TYR A 203 -7.10 -7.93 2.97
CA TYR A 203 -5.84 -8.70 2.81
C TYR A 203 -6.04 -10.22 2.83
N LYS A 204 -7.12 -10.70 3.48
CA LYS A 204 -7.52 -12.11 3.51
C LYS A 204 -7.86 -12.63 2.12
N VAL A 205 -8.40 -11.80 1.23
CA VAL A 205 -8.69 -12.16 -0.17
C VAL A 205 -7.41 -12.63 -0.87
N GLY A 206 -6.32 -11.83 -0.80
CA GLY A 206 -5.06 -12.23 -1.41
C GLY A 206 -4.42 -13.46 -0.78
N LEU A 207 -4.63 -13.71 0.52
CA LEU A 207 -4.21 -14.96 1.17
C LEU A 207 -5.02 -16.17 0.68
N ASP A 208 -6.34 -16.05 0.66
CA ASP A 208 -7.27 -17.12 0.23
C ASP A 208 -7.07 -17.48 -1.25
N LEU A 209 -6.70 -16.50 -2.07
CA LEU A 209 -6.37 -16.68 -3.48
C LEU A 209 -4.91 -17.10 -3.74
N GLU A 210 -4.09 -17.19 -2.70
CA GLU A 210 -2.65 -17.49 -2.75
C GLU A 210 -1.83 -16.50 -3.60
N LEU A 211 -2.24 -15.23 -3.68
CA LEU A 211 -1.52 -14.17 -4.40
C LEU A 211 -0.20 -13.80 -3.70
N TYR A 212 -0.19 -13.95 -2.38
CA TYR A 212 0.95 -13.82 -1.49
C TYR A 212 0.71 -14.72 -0.27
N LYS A 213 1.74 -14.92 0.55
CA LYS A 213 1.73 -15.89 1.66
C LYS A 213 1.76 -15.19 3.01
N GLU A 214 1.32 -15.89 4.05
CA GLU A 214 1.46 -15.43 5.44
C GLU A 214 2.90 -15.04 5.79
N GLU A 215 3.87 -15.77 5.23
CA GLU A 215 5.28 -15.48 5.40
C GLU A 215 5.71 -14.12 4.86
N ASP A 216 5.01 -13.57 3.86
CA ASP A 216 5.32 -12.26 3.30
C ASP A 216 4.95 -11.11 4.28
N PHE A 217 4.21 -11.39 5.37
CA PHE A 217 3.86 -10.42 6.40
C PHE A 217 4.90 -10.30 7.52
N VAL A 218 4.87 -9.15 8.21
CA VAL A 218 5.63 -8.83 9.43
C VAL A 218 4.71 -8.43 10.56
#